data_AF-A0A2S8BJS1-F1
#
_entry.id   AF-A0A2S8BJS1-F1
#
_cell.length_a   1.000
_cell.length_b   1.000
_cell.length_c   1.000
_cell.angle_alpha   90.00
_cell.angle_beta   90.00
_cell.angle_gamma   90.00
#
_symmetry.space_group_name_H-M   'P 1'
#
loop_
_entity.id
_entity.type
_entity.pdbx_description
1 polymer ?
#
loop_
_entity_poly.entity_id
_entity_poly.type
_entity_poly.pdbx_seq_one_letter_code
_entity_poly.pdbx_strand_id
1 'polypeptide(L)'
;MGDLKGLQDVDVIVDPVDLADITDEDAETAGKTPKQNLKVLRGYAGREPRPGHRRIVFRFQTSPIEIRGDERVQQVVLGRNELVTDESGRVVAKDTGAREVVPAHLVVRAVGYRGVPTAGLPFDERTGTIPHTDGRIDGTRNQYVVGWIKRGPTGVIGSNKSDSQHTVDTLAADLAAAQPAERGPEHGDELRSWLLSRQPKLVTDEHWELIRPYERSTGEPHGRPRIKLASVADLLRIGHG
;
A
#
# COMPACT_ATOMS: atom_id res chain seq x y z
N MET A 1 -13.06 -5.67 7.93
CA MET A 1 -14.36 -6.07 7.32
C MET A 1 -15.56 -5.75 8.22
N GLY A 2 -15.42 -5.73 9.55
CA GLY A 2 -16.52 -5.36 10.45
C GLY A 2 -17.09 -3.96 10.21
N ASP A 3 -16.23 -3.00 9.89
CA ASP A 3 -16.63 -1.59 9.67
C ASP A 3 -17.57 -1.40 8.47
N LEU A 4 -17.56 -2.34 7.51
CA LEU A 4 -18.48 -2.28 6.36
C LEU A 4 -19.95 -2.35 6.80
N LYS A 5 -20.25 -2.98 7.95
CA LYS A 5 -21.59 -3.03 8.54
C LYS A 5 -22.08 -1.66 8.99
N GLY A 6 -21.16 -0.74 9.30
CA GLY A 6 -21.48 0.61 9.77
C GLY A 6 -21.81 1.60 8.64
N LEU A 7 -21.68 1.20 7.38
CA LEU A 7 -21.97 2.09 6.24
C LEU A 7 -23.48 2.27 6.06
N GLN A 8 -23.93 3.51 6.16
CA GLN A 8 -25.32 3.88 5.89
C GLN A 8 -25.64 3.73 4.39
N ASP A 9 -26.82 3.20 4.09
CA ASP A 9 -27.36 3.01 2.74
C ASP A 9 -26.47 2.16 1.81
N VAL A 10 -25.74 1.19 2.39
CA VAL A 10 -24.91 0.23 1.67
C VAL A 10 -25.24 -1.20 2.11
N ASP A 11 -25.41 -2.08 1.13
CA ASP A 11 -25.48 -3.52 1.32
C ASP A 11 -24.15 -4.18 0.94
N VAL A 12 -23.65 -5.04 1.82
CA VAL A 12 -22.54 -5.93 1.50
C VAL A 12 -23.11 -7.25 1.00
N ILE A 13 -22.79 -7.59 -0.25
CA ILE A 13 -23.30 -8.77 -0.95
C ILE A 13 -22.15 -9.75 -1.14
N VAL A 14 -22.38 -10.98 -0.70
CA VAL A 14 -21.51 -12.14 -0.89
C VAL A 14 -22.39 -13.28 -1.37
N ASP A 15 -22.03 -13.91 -2.48
CA ASP A 15 -22.74 -15.09 -2.98
C ASP A 15 -22.41 -16.30 -2.08
N PRO A 16 -23.41 -17.04 -1.54
CA PRO A 16 -23.15 -18.26 -0.78
C PRO A 16 -22.26 -19.28 -1.51
N VAL A 17 -22.32 -19.33 -2.85
CA VAL A 17 -21.52 -20.27 -3.65
C VAL A 17 -20.02 -20.04 -3.49
N ASP A 18 -19.60 -18.79 -3.28
CA ASP A 18 -18.18 -18.44 -3.12
C ASP A 18 -17.57 -18.97 -1.81
N LEU A 19 -18.43 -19.38 -0.86
CA LEU A 19 -18.03 -19.87 0.46
C LEU A 19 -18.39 -21.35 0.68
N ALA A 20 -19.07 -22.00 -0.26
CA ALA A 20 -19.67 -23.32 -0.07
C ALA A 20 -18.65 -24.42 0.23
N ASP A 21 -17.47 -24.36 -0.41
CA ASP A 21 -16.43 -25.38 -0.30
C ASP A 21 -15.41 -25.07 0.82
N ILE A 22 -15.60 -23.99 1.60
CA ILE A 22 -14.67 -23.59 2.66
C ILE A 22 -15.18 -24.09 4.01
N THR A 23 -14.50 -25.08 4.57
CA THR A 23 -14.85 -25.66 5.88
C THR A 23 -14.34 -24.82 7.05
N ASP A 24 -14.83 -25.09 8.25
CA ASP A 24 -14.27 -24.47 9.47
C ASP A 24 -12.85 -24.98 9.76
N GLU A 25 -12.54 -26.23 9.38
CA GLU A 25 -11.20 -26.81 9.52
C GLU A 25 -10.19 -26.11 8.61
N ASP A 26 -10.57 -25.80 7.36
CA ASP A 26 -9.75 -24.99 6.45
C ASP A 26 -9.45 -23.60 7.06
N ALA A 27 -10.48 -22.99 7.64
CA ALA A 27 -10.38 -21.67 8.25
C ALA A 27 -9.51 -21.69 9.52
N GLU A 28 -9.56 -22.77 10.30
CA GLU A 28 -8.71 -22.99 11.47
C GLU A 28 -7.25 -23.19 11.05
N THR A 29 -7.01 -23.99 10.03
CA THR A 29 -5.69 -24.23 9.45
C THR A 29 -5.07 -22.95 8.89
N ALA A 30 -5.87 -22.07 8.28
CA ALA A 30 -5.42 -20.77 7.79
C ALA A 30 -5.10 -19.76 8.92
N GLY A 31 -5.57 -20.02 10.15
CA GLY A 31 -5.24 -19.26 11.35
C GLY A 31 -6.33 -18.28 11.82
N LYS A 32 -6.03 -17.58 12.92
CA LYS A 32 -7.02 -16.78 13.67
C LYS A 32 -7.70 -15.69 12.84
N THR A 33 -6.93 -14.93 12.06
CA THR A 33 -7.47 -13.81 11.27
C THR A 33 -8.35 -14.30 10.11
N PRO A 34 -7.92 -15.25 9.26
CA PRO A 34 -8.80 -15.86 8.25
C PRO A 34 -10.09 -16.45 8.83
N LYS A 35 -10.01 -17.16 9.97
CA LYS A 35 -11.20 -17.68 10.67
C LYS A 35 -12.21 -16.59 11.03
N GLN A 36 -11.75 -15.47 11.58
CA GLN A 36 -12.65 -14.34 11.90
C GLN A 36 -13.20 -13.66 10.65
N ASN A 37 -12.39 -13.52 9.59
CA ASN A 37 -12.86 -12.97 8.31
C ASN A 37 -13.96 -13.83 7.69
N LEU A 38 -13.78 -15.16 7.67
CA LEU A 38 -14.78 -16.09 7.15
C LEU A 38 -16.10 -16.00 7.92
N LYS A 39 -16.04 -15.93 9.26
CA LYS A 39 -17.22 -15.71 10.10
C LYS A 39 -17.98 -14.44 9.71
N VAL A 40 -17.26 -13.34 9.43
CA VAL A 40 -17.87 -12.08 8.98
C VAL A 40 -18.47 -12.21 7.59
N LEU A 41 -17.77 -12.83 6.64
CA LEU A 41 -18.25 -13.05 5.27
C LEU A 41 -19.51 -13.93 5.22
N ARG A 42 -19.52 -15.05 5.95
CA ARG A 42 -20.73 -15.88 6.11
C ARG A 42 -21.89 -15.12 6.73
N GLY A 43 -21.61 -14.15 7.60
CA GLY A 43 -22.62 -13.26 8.14
C GLY A 43 -23.28 -12.35 7.09
N TYR A 44 -22.61 -12.06 5.97
CA TYR A 44 -23.14 -11.30 4.84
C TYR A 44 -23.76 -12.19 3.75
N ALA A 45 -23.32 -13.44 3.63
CA ALA A 45 -23.79 -14.37 2.61
C ALA A 45 -25.31 -14.59 2.68
N GLY A 46 -25.96 -14.57 1.52
CA GLY A 46 -27.40 -14.84 1.40
C GLY A 46 -28.33 -13.71 1.88
N ARG A 47 -27.80 -12.55 2.27
CA ARG A 47 -28.65 -11.38 2.57
C ARG A 47 -29.27 -10.82 1.29
N GLU A 48 -30.58 -10.63 1.30
CA GLU A 48 -31.28 -9.97 0.20
C GLU A 48 -30.91 -8.49 0.11
N PRO A 49 -30.54 -7.98 -1.07
CA PRO A 49 -30.31 -6.56 -1.28
C PRO A 49 -31.57 -5.75 -1.02
N ARG A 50 -31.44 -4.64 -0.31
CA ARG A 50 -32.54 -3.71 -0.03
C ARG A 50 -32.72 -2.78 -1.23
N PRO A 51 -33.94 -2.61 -1.76
CA PRO A 51 -34.20 -1.65 -2.84
C PRO A 51 -33.73 -0.23 -2.45
N GLY A 52 -33.06 0.45 -3.38
CA GLY A 52 -32.54 1.81 -3.16
C GLY A 52 -31.18 1.91 -2.45
N HIS A 53 -30.64 0.79 -1.93
CA HIS A 53 -29.32 0.78 -1.31
C HIS A 53 -28.18 0.65 -2.35
N ARG A 54 -27.04 1.27 -2.05
CA ARG A 54 -25.79 1.02 -2.80
C ARG A 54 -25.25 -0.35 -2.44
N ARG A 55 -24.40 -0.93 -3.29
CA ARG A 55 -23.90 -2.30 -3.09
C ARG A 55 -22.38 -2.35 -3.11
N ILE A 56 -21.80 -3.09 -2.16
CA ILE A 56 -20.44 -3.60 -2.21
C ILE A 56 -20.55 -5.10 -2.45
N VAL A 57 -20.17 -5.55 -3.64
CA VAL A 57 -20.25 -6.96 -4.03
C VAL A 57 -18.85 -7.56 -3.97
N PHE A 58 -18.66 -8.60 -3.17
CA PHE A 58 -17.45 -9.40 -3.18
C PHE A 58 -17.63 -10.56 -4.15
N ARG A 59 -16.69 -10.72 -5.08
CA ARG A 59 -16.61 -11.89 -5.96
C ARG A 59 -15.24 -12.52 -5.85
N PHE A 60 -15.19 -13.78 -5.50
CA PHE A 60 -13.95 -14.53 -5.34
C PHE A 60 -13.63 -15.34 -6.60
N GLN A 61 -12.43 -15.95 -6.64
CA GLN A 61 -11.98 -16.79 -7.77
C GLN A 61 -12.24 -16.17 -9.15
N THR A 62 -12.03 -14.85 -9.27
CA THR A 62 -12.34 -14.09 -10.48
C THR A 62 -11.15 -13.22 -10.85
N SER A 63 -10.74 -13.24 -12.13
CA SER A 63 -9.65 -12.41 -12.65
C SER A 63 -10.17 -11.42 -13.70
N PRO A 64 -9.67 -10.17 -13.74
CA PRO A 64 -9.93 -9.29 -14.87
C PRO A 64 -9.12 -9.75 -16.09
N ILE A 65 -9.82 -10.03 -17.19
CA ILE A 65 -9.22 -10.50 -18.45
C ILE A 65 -8.97 -9.35 -19.40
N GLU A 66 -9.95 -8.45 -19.53
CA GLU A 66 -9.90 -7.34 -20.49
C GLU A 66 -10.76 -6.18 -19.99
N ILE A 67 -10.30 -4.95 -20.19
CA ILE A 67 -11.11 -3.75 -19.96
C ILE A 67 -11.44 -3.17 -21.33
N ARG A 68 -12.72 -2.95 -21.61
CA ARG A 68 -13.19 -2.48 -22.92
C ARG A 68 -13.90 -1.16 -22.82
N GLY A 69 -13.83 -0.43 -23.92
CA GLY A 69 -14.47 0.84 -24.17
C GLY A 69 -13.69 1.59 -25.26
N ASP A 70 -14.32 2.62 -25.83
CA ASP A 70 -13.70 3.45 -26.85
C ASP A 70 -12.77 4.50 -26.20
N GLU A 71 -13.34 5.61 -25.73
CA GLU A 71 -12.58 6.68 -25.05
C GLU A 71 -12.48 6.51 -23.52
N ARG A 72 -13.31 5.66 -22.93
CA ARG A 72 -13.40 5.44 -21.49
C ARG A 72 -13.86 4.03 -21.17
N VAL A 73 -13.64 3.59 -19.94
CA VAL A 73 -14.10 2.27 -19.47
C VAL A 73 -15.62 2.18 -19.58
N GLN A 74 -16.11 1.11 -20.23
CA GLN A 74 -17.53 0.81 -20.37
C GLN A 74 -17.89 -0.59 -19.84
N GLN A 75 -16.93 -1.51 -19.86
CA GLN A 75 -17.12 -2.87 -19.37
C GLN A 75 -15.79 -3.53 -19.00
N VAL A 76 -15.85 -4.53 -18.14
CA VAL A 76 -14.74 -5.43 -17.81
C VAL A 76 -15.14 -6.85 -18.13
N VAL A 77 -14.27 -7.56 -18.84
CA VAL A 77 -14.36 -9.01 -19.05
C VAL A 77 -13.69 -9.68 -17.87
N LEU A 78 -14.44 -10.52 -17.17
CA LEU A 78 -14.00 -11.27 -16.02
C LEU A 78 -13.90 -12.75 -16.38
N GLY A 79 -12.88 -13.42 -15.86
CA GLY A 79 -12.64 -14.85 -16.01
C GLY A 79 -12.82 -15.59 -14.69
N ARG A 80 -13.46 -16.76 -14.72
CA ARG A 80 -13.60 -17.62 -13.54
C ARG A 80 -12.35 -18.47 -13.36
N ASN A 81 -11.85 -18.51 -12.13
CA ASN A 81 -10.73 -19.36 -11.74
C ASN A 81 -11.22 -20.60 -10.97
N GLU A 82 -10.43 -21.66 -11.03
CA GLU A 82 -10.41 -22.76 -10.07
C GLU A 82 -9.14 -22.64 -9.20
N LEU A 83 -9.19 -23.17 -7.99
CA LEU A 83 -8.01 -23.25 -7.12
C LEU A 83 -7.32 -24.59 -7.35
N VAL A 84 -6.04 -24.56 -7.71
CA VAL A 84 -5.21 -25.76 -7.88
C VAL A 84 -3.96 -25.64 -7.02
N THR A 85 -3.48 -26.76 -6.50
CA THR A 85 -2.21 -26.82 -5.78
C THR A 85 -1.10 -27.08 -6.78
N ASP A 86 -0.13 -26.19 -6.87
CA ASP A 86 1.05 -26.37 -7.71
C ASP A 86 2.06 -27.35 -7.09
N GLU A 87 3.12 -27.67 -7.82
CA GLU A 87 4.18 -28.59 -7.39
C GLU A 87 4.92 -28.14 -6.13
N SER A 88 4.86 -26.84 -5.80
CA SER A 88 5.45 -26.28 -4.58
C SER A 88 4.54 -26.39 -3.36
N GLY A 89 3.35 -26.98 -3.51
CA GLY A 89 2.32 -27.06 -2.47
C GLY A 89 1.55 -25.75 -2.29
N ARG A 90 1.72 -24.77 -3.19
CA ARG A 90 1.02 -23.49 -3.11
C ARG A 90 -0.28 -23.56 -3.88
N VAL A 91 -1.36 -23.05 -3.28
CA VAL A 91 -2.64 -22.87 -3.98
C VAL A 91 -2.56 -21.67 -4.90
N VAL A 92 -2.84 -21.88 -6.19
CA VAL A 92 -2.86 -20.87 -7.24
C VAL A 92 -4.21 -20.83 -7.94
N ALA A 93 -4.59 -19.65 -8.44
CA ALA A 93 -5.78 -19.47 -9.24
C ALA A 93 -5.47 -19.84 -10.70
N LYS A 94 -6.22 -20.77 -11.27
CA LYS A 94 -6.10 -21.20 -12.66
C LYS A 94 -7.36 -20.84 -13.43
N ASP A 95 -7.21 -20.16 -14.56
CA ASP A 95 -8.33 -19.76 -15.40
C ASP A 95 -9.05 -20.98 -16.00
N THR A 96 -10.37 -21.01 -15.86
CA THR A 96 -11.22 -22.08 -16.41
C THR A 96 -11.59 -21.84 -17.88
N GLY A 97 -11.33 -20.65 -18.42
CA GLY A 97 -11.75 -20.24 -19.75
C GLY A 97 -13.16 -19.64 -19.82
N ALA A 98 -13.96 -19.76 -18.75
CA ALA A 98 -15.27 -19.11 -18.67
C ALA A 98 -15.12 -17.58 -18.60
N ARG A 99 -16.04 -16.86 -19.26
CA ARG A 99 -16.01 -15.38 -19.37
C ARG A 99 -17.36 -14.77 -19.02
N GLU A 100 -17.32 -13.65 -18.33
CA GLU A 100 -18.48 -12.81 -18.03
C GLU A 100 -18.14 -11.36 -18.37
N VAL A 101 -19.08 -10.63 -18.98
CA VAL A 101 -18.92 -9.20 -19.25
C VAL A 101 -19.74 -8.41 -18.25
N VAL A 102 -19.08 -7.54 -17.49
CA VAL A 102 -19.73 -6.67 -16.50
C VAL A 102 -19.64 -5.22 -16.96
N PRO A 103 -20.77 -4.52 -17.15
CA PRO A 103 -20.78 -3.08 -17.39
C PRO A 103 -20.14 -2.33 -16.22
N ALA A 104 -19.16 -1.48 -16.52
CA ALA A 104 -18.42 -0.73 -15.52
C ALA A 104 -17.88 0.58 -16.12
N HIS A 105 -17.89 1.64 -15.32
CA HIS A 105 -17.43 2.97 -15.77
C HIS A 105 -16.13 3.41 -15.06
N LEU A 106 -15.72 2.68 -14.03
CA LEU A 106 -14.51 2.91 -13.26
C LEU A 106 -13.93 1.55 -12.86
N VAL A 107 -12.63 1.37 -13.12
CA VAL A 107 -11.87 0.22 -12.65
C VAL A 107 -10.68 0.73 -11.86
N VAL A 108 -10.61 0.34 -10.59
CA VAL A 108 -9.50 0.67 -9.69
C VAL A 108 -8.72 -0.60 -9.41
N ARG A 109 -7.47 -0.68 -9.90
CA ARG A 109 -6.59 -1.81 -9.56
C ARG A 109 -6.01 -1.61 -8.16
N ALA A 110 -6.27 -2.56 -7.27
CA ALA A 110 -5.76 -2.57 -5.90
C ALA A 110 -4.96 -3.86 -5.63
N VAL A 111 -4.06 -4.21 -6.56
CA VAL A 111 -3.29 -5.49 -6.57
C VAL A 111 -1.90 -5.39 -5.94
N GLY A 112 -1.66 -4.33 -5.16
CA GLY A 112 -0.38 -4.03 -4.53
C GLY A 112 0.27 -2.77 -5.10
N TYR A 113 1.11 -2.14 -4.29
CA TYR A 113 2.00 -1.07 -4.75
C TYR A 113 3.25 -1.67 -5.40
N ARG A 114 4.12 -0.83 -5.94
CA ARG A 114 5.42 -1.23 -6.48
C ARG A 114 6.43 -0.12 -6.27
N GLY A 115 7.65 -0.48 -5.88
CA GLY A 115 8.76 0.47 -5.81
C GLY A 115 9.12 1.02 -7.20
N VAL A 116 9.82 2.15 -7.20
CA VAL A 116 10.34 2.79 -8.41
C VAL A 116 11.87 2.85 -8.26
N PRO A 117 12.64 2.58 -9.32
CA PRO A 117 14.09 2.65 -9.25
C PRO A 117 14.56 4.07 -8.93
N THR A 118 15.57 4.17 -8.07
CA THR A 118 16.28 5.42 -7.78
C THR A 118 17.58 5.43 -8.54
N ALA A 119 17.84 6.50 -9.31
CA ALA A 119 19.07 6.63 -10.09
C ALA A 119 20.31 6.48 -9.20
N GLY A 120 21.22 5.59 -9.59
CA GLY A 120 22.45 5.27 -8.85
C GLY A 120 22.34 4.12 -7.85
N LEU A 121 21.15 3.51 -7.68
CA LEU A 121 20.95 2.33 -6.82
C LEU A 121 20.58 1.08 -7.64
N PRO A 122 20.94 -0.13 -7.18
CA PRO A 122 20.44 -1.36 -7.78
C PRO A 122 18.93 -1.53 -7.54
N PHE A 123 18.26 -2.26 -8.42
CA PHE A 123 16.82 -2.48 -8.34
C PHE A 123 16.44 -3.86 -8.92
N ASP A 124 15.67 -4.63 -8.16
CA ASP A 124 15.07 -5.89 -8.64
C ASP A 124 13.73 -5.59 -9.32
N GLU A 125 13.71 -5.64 -10.65
CA GLU A 125 12.50 -5.41 -11.44
C GLU A 125 11.41 -6.46 -11.19
N ARG A 126 11.72 -7.64 -10.70
CA ARG A 126 10.69 -8.65 -10.43
C ARG A 126 9.90 -8.32 -9.16
N THR A 127 10.60 -7.96 -8.09
CA THR A 127 9.98 -7.68 -6.78
C THR A 127 9.63 -6.20 -6.58
N GLY A 128 10.25 -5.30 -7.35
CA GLY A 128 10.11 -3.85 -7.18
C GLY A 128 10.77 -3.34 -5.90
N THR A 129 11.89 -3.95 -5.49
CA THR A 129 12.64 -3.63 -4.27
C THR A 129 14.10 -3.36 -4.58
N ILE A 130 14.83 -2.74 -3.65
CA ILE A 130 16.28 -2.56 -3.76
C ILE A 130 16.98 -3.80 -3.15
N PRO A 131 17.85 -4.51 -3.89
CA PRO A 131 18.60 -5.65 -3.38
C PRO A 131 19.48 -5.29 -2.18
N HIS A 132 19.48 -6.14 -1.16
CA HIS A 132 20.18 -5.88 0.09
C HIS A 132 20.52 -7.16 0.85
N THR A 133 21.49 -7.06 1.76
CA THR A 133 21.78 -8.04 2.81
C THR A 133 21.60 -7.37 4.17
N ASP A 134 20.65 -7.85 4.99
CA ASP A 134 20.27 -7.26 6.30
C ASP A 134 19.94 -5.75 6.27
N GLY A 135 19.55 -5.24 5.10
CA GLY A 135 19.20 -3.85 4.86
C GLY A 135 20.36 -3.00 4.34
N ARG A 136 21.59 -3.51 4.27
CA ARG A 136 22.68 -2.87 3.53
C ARG A 136 22.52 -3.16 2.04
N ILE A 137 22.51 -2.11 1.21
CA ILE A 137 22.33 -2.24 -0.23
C ILE A 137 23.51 -2.99 -0.85
N ASP A 138 23.22 -3.98 -1.69
CA ASP A 138 24.25 -4.80 -2.34
C ASP A 138 25.18 -3.94 -3.20
N GLY A 139 26.49 -4.19 -3.11
CA GLY A 139 27.51 -3.42 -3.82
C GLY A 139 27.84 -2.05 -3.22
N THR A 140 27.25 -1.70 -2.07
CA THR A 140 27.53 -0.44 -1.36
C THR A 140 28.13 -0.68 0.01
N ARG A 141 28.95 0.28 0.48
CA ARG A 141 29.56 0.22 1.83
C ARG A 141 28.67 0.83 2.92
N ASN A 142 27.93 1.88 2.59
CA ASN A 142 27.32 2.78 3.57
C ASN A 142 25.90 3.24 3.18
N GLN A 143 25.21 2.49 2.32
CA GLN A 143 23.84 2.79 1.92
C GLN A 143 22.92 1.66 2.38
N TYR A 144 21.77 2.04 2.93
CA TYR A 144 20.85 1.12 3.59
C TYR A 144 19.41 1.38 3.16
N VAL A 145 18.56 0.36 3.30
CA VAL A 145 17.14 0.39 2.97
C VAL A 145 16.31 -0.13 4.14
N VAL A 146 15.13 0.45 4.33
CA VAL A 146 14.15 0.05 5.35
C VAL A 146 12.74 0.10 4.77
N GLY A 147 11.79 -0.58 5.41
CA GLY A 147 10.38 -0.50 5.06
C GLY A 147 10.05 -1.18 3.72
N TRP A 148 9.12 -0.59 2.96
CA TRP A 148 8.58 -1.24 1.77
C TRP A 148 9.55 -1.37 0.61
N ILE A 149 10.51 -0.46 0.44
CA ILE A 149 11.52 -0.58 -0.62
C ILE A 149 12.51 -1.73 -0.35
N LYS A 150 12.61 -2.16 0.92
CA LYS A 150 13.39 -3.31 1.39
C LYS A 150 12.58 -4.62 1.28
N ARG A 151 11.40 -4.67 1.90
CA ARG A 151 10.62 -5.92 2.10
C ARG A 151 9.49 -6.14 1.11
N GLY A 152 9.22 -5.18 0.23
CA GLY A 152 8.01 -5.12 -0.58
C GLY A 152 6.82 -4.49 0.15
N PRO A 153 5.74 -4.17 -0.57
CA PRO A 153 4.64 -3.32 -0.11
C PRO A 153 3.59 -4.10 0.70
N THR A 154 4.04 -4.78 1.75
CA THR A 154 3.17 -5.56 2.64
C THR A 154 3.43 -5.21 4.11
N GLY A 155 2.44 -5.51 4.96
CA GLY A 155 2.49 -5.23 6.39
C GLY A 155 1.94 -3.85 6.79
N VAL A 156 1.64 -3.73 8.07
CA VAL A 156 1.12 -2.50 8.70
C VAL A 156 2.26 -1.59 9.15
N ILE A 157 1.94 -0.35 9.55
CA ILE A 157 2.92 0.65 10.06
C ILE A 157 3.86 0.04 11.11
N GLY A 158 3.32 -0.74 12.06
CA GLY A 158 4.13 -1.37 13.11
C GLY A 158 5.20 -2.35 12.60
N SER A 159 4.96 -3.03 11.47
CA SER A 159 5.93 -3.96 10.89
C SER A 159 7.21 -3.26 10.39
N ASN A 160 7.11 -1.97 10.05
CA ASN A 160 8.27 -1.18 9.63
C ASN A 160 9.17 -0.82 10.81
N LYS A 161 8.65 -0.79 12.05
CA LYS A 161 9.45 -0.41 13.22
C LYS A 161 10.54 -1.43 13.51
N SER A 162 10.17 -2.72 13.65
CA SER A 162 11.13 -3.80 13.90
C SER A 162 12.10 -3.97 12.73
N ASP A 163 11.59 -3.89 11.50
CA ASP A 163 12.41 -3.97 10.29
C ASP A 163 13.48 -2.87 10.22
N SER A 164 13.09 -1.63 10.54
CA SER A 164 14.02 -0.49 10.57
C SER A 164 15.05 -0.65 11.68
N GLN A 165 14.66 -1.18 12.84
CA GLN A 165 15.60 -1.43 13.94
C GLN A 165 16.71 -2.38 13.52
N HIS A 166 16.38 -3.51 12.88
CA HIS A 166 17.40 -4.48 12.44
C HIS A 166 18.42 -3.84 11.48
N THR A 167 17.97 -2.99 10.55
CA THR A 167 18.88 -2.29 9.64
C THR A 167 19.72 -1.22 10.34
N VAL A 168 19.15 -0.54 11.33
CA VAL A 168 19.91 0.39 12.18
C VAL A 168 20.99 -0.35 12.98
N ASP A 169 20.70 -1.56 13.46
CA ASP A 169 21.69 -2.38 14.16
C ASP A 169 22.85 -2.77 13.23
N THR A 170 22.55 -3.17 11.98
CA THR A 170 23.58 -3.42 10.95
C THR A 170 24.40 -2.16 10.65
N LEU A 171 23.74 -1.02 10.48
CA LEU A 171 24.40 0.27 10.23
C LEU A 171 25.32 0.63 11.40
N ALA A 172 24.86 0.48 12.64
CA ALA A 172 25.66 0.78 13.82
C ALA A 172 26.89 -0.13 13.94
N ALA A 173 26.74 -1.43 13.65
CA ALA A 173 27.85 -2.37 13.61
C ALA A 173 28.86 -2.02 12.53
N ASP A 174 28.40 -1.67 11.32
CA ASP A 174 29.26 -1.25 10.22
C ASP A 174 30.02 0.05 10.53
N LEU A 175 29.37 1.01 11.18
CA LEU A 175 30.02 2.25 11.62
C LEU A 175 31.08 2.00 12.70
N ALA A 176 30.80 1.11 13.66
CA ALA A 176 31.75 0.75 14.71
C ALA A 176 32.99 0.02 14.17
N ALA A 177 32.83 -0.77 13.11
CA ALA A 177 33.93 -1.45 12.42
C ALA A 177 34.64 -0.56 11.39
N ALA A 178 34.05 0.58 11.02
CA ALA A 178 34.61 1.50 10.05
C ALA A 178 35.54 2.54 10.70
N GLN A 179 36.43 3.09 9.87
CA GLN A 179 37.06 4.39 10.14
C GLN A 179 36.38 5.44 9.25
N PRO A 180 35.28 6.07 9.71
CA PRO A 180 34.67 7.17 8.97
C PRO A 180 35.65 8.32 8.89
N ALA A 181 35.65 9.02 7.75
CA ALA A 181 36.50 10.19 7.60
C ALA A 181 36.07 11.27 8.60
N GLU A 182 37.03 11.86 9.31
CA GLU A 182 36.76 12.99 10.18
C GLU A 182 36.16 14.14 9.37
N ARG A 183 35.21 14.83 10.00
CA ARG A 183 34.54 16.01 9.47
C ARG A 183 34.72 17.12 10.48
N GLY A 184 35.09 18.31 10.00
CA GLY A 184 35.20 19.48 10.85
C GLY A 184 33.84 19.89 11.43
N PRO A 185 33.83 20.76 12.46
CA PRO A 185 32.60 21.21 13.11
C PRO A 185 31.61 21.90 12.13
N GLU A 186 32.12 22.51 11.06
CA GLU A 186 31.32 23.24 10.05
C GLU A 186 30.57 22.33 9.06
N HIS A 187 30.79 21.02 9.09
CA HIS A 187 30.27 20.10 8.06
C HIS A 187 28.73 20.12 7.96
N GLY A 188 28.03 20.34 9.08
CA GLY A 188 26.58 20.49 9.08
C GLY A 188 26.10 21.70 8.29
N ASP A 189 26.78 22.85 8.45
CA ASP A 189 26.45 24.10 7.75
C ASP A 189 26.84 24.05 6.27
N GLU A 190 27.95 23.38 5.95
CA GLU A 190 28.33 23.09 4.56
C GLU A 190 27.26 22.24 3.85
N LEU A 191 26.79 21.17 4.50
CA LEU A 191 25.76 20.29 3.95
C LEU A 191 24.43 21.04 3.76
N ARG A 192 24.03 21.84 4.75
CA ARG A 192 22.83 22.68 4.67
C ARG A 192 22.92 23.67 3.51
N SER A 193 24.04 24.36 3.37
CA SER A 193 24.29 25.32 2.28
C SER A 193 24.26 24.63 0.92
N TRP A 194 24.85 23.45 0.81
CA TRP A 194 24.79 22.64 -0.40
C TRP A 194 23.36 22.22 -0.75
N LEU A 195 22.56 21.74 0.22
CA LEU A 195 21.15 21.37 0.00
C LEU A 195 20.33 22.57 -0.49
N LEU A 196 20.48 23.74 0.12
CA LEU A 196 19.82 24.98 -0.30
C LEU A 196 20.22 25.42 -1.71
N SER A 197 21.50 25.25 -2.08
CA SER A 197 21.97 25.55 -3.44
C SER A 197 21.32 24.67 -4.51
N ARG A 198 20.93 23.44 -4.15
CA ARG A 198 20.29 22.47 -5.06
C ARG A 198 18.76 22.56 -5.04
N GLN A 199 18.18 22.91 -3.89
CA GLN A 199 16.74 23.08 -3.70
C GLN A 199 16.46 24.36 -2.89
N PRO A 200 16.39 25.53 -3.55
CA PRO A 200 16.17 26.81 -2.87
C PRO A 200 14.83 26.92 -2.13
N LYS A 201 13.84 26.07 -2.46
CA LYS A 201 12.51 26.05 -1.83
C LYS A 201 12.31 24.87 -0.87
N LEU A 202 13.38 24.38 -0.23
CA LEU A 202 13.29 23.25 0.69
C LEU A 202 12.30 23.53 1.84
N VAL A 203 11.57 22.51 2.26
CA VAL A 203 10.61 22.60 3.36
C VAL A 203 11.28 22.07 4.61
N THR A 204 11.59 22.96 5.57
CA THR A 204 12.09 22.60 6.89
C THR A 204 10.94 22.21 7.81
N ASP A 205 11.26 21.74 9.02
CA ASP A 205 10.25 21.54 10.06
C ASP A 205 9.50 22.84 10.39
N GLU A 206 10.19 23.99 10.39
CA GLU A 206 9.58 25.30 10.60
C GLU A 206 8.56 25.65 9.51
N HIS A 207 8.90 25.43 8.23
CA HIS A 207 7.96 25.61 7.11
C HIS A 207 6.75 24.67 7.22
N TRP A 208 6.99 23.41 7.63
CA TRP A 208 5.92 22.42 7.81
C TRP A 208 4.96 22.78 8.97
N GLU A 209 5.47 23.34 10.05
CA GLU A 209 4.66 23.84 11.17
C GLU A 209 3.88 25.13 10.83
N LEU A 210 4.08 25.73 9.65
CA LEU A 210 3.15 26.72 9.09
C LEU A 210 2.02 26.04 8.29
N ILE A 211 2.36 25.03 7.49
CA ILE A 211 1.41 24.28 6.66
C ILE A 211 0.39 23.53 7.54
N ARG A 212 0.86 22.82 8.56
CA ARG A 212 0.00 21.94 9.37
C ARG A 212 -1.12 22.71 10.09
N PRO A 213 -0.88 23.82 10.81
CA PRO A 213 -1.95 24.62 11.42
C PRO A 213 -2.87 25.25 10.38
N TYR A 214 -2.33 25.69 9.23
CA TYR A 214 -3.15 26.22 8.15
C TYR A 214 -4.17 25.18 7.65
N GLU A 215 -3.73 23.96 7.34
CA GLU A 215 -4.64 22.89 6.92
C GLU A 215 -5.71 22.58 7.98
N ARG A 216 -5.36 22.63 9.28
CA ARG A 216 -6.31 22.39 10.38
C ARG A 216 -7.33 23.51 10.51
N SER A 217 -6.87 24.76 10.53
CA SER A 217 -7.73 25.95 10.69
C SER A 217 -8.74 26.09 9.55
N THR A 218 -8.37 25.70 8.33
CA THR A 218 -9.29 25.68 7.19
C THR A 218 -10.33 24.56 7.26
N GLY A 219 -10.07 23.48 8.02
CA GLY A 219 -11.02 22.39 8.22
C GLY A 219 -12.01 22.61 9.35
N GLU A 220 -11.60 23.29 10.41
CA GLU A 220 -12.39 23.48 11.63
C GLU A 220 -13.78 24.10 11.38
N PRO A 221 -13.95 25.17 10.58
CA PRO A 221 -15.26 25.74 10.27
C PRO A 221 -16.23 24.77 9.58
N HIS A 222 -15.72 23.68 9.01
CA HIS A 222 -16.49 22.66 8.32
C HIS A 222 -16.60 21.35 9.12
N GLY A 223 -16.18 21.34 10.39
CA GLY A 223 -16.16 20.13 11.22
C GLY A 223 -15.19 19.05 10.71
N ARG A 224 -14.16 19.44 9.94
CA ARG A 224 -13.17 18.53 9.37
C ARG A 224 -11.86 18.62 10.15
N PRO A 225 -11.11 17.50 10.33
CA PRO A 225 -9.81 17.53 11.00
C PRO A 225 -8.79 18.44 10.30
N ARG A 226 -8.89 18.55 8.96
CA ARG A 226 -8.11 19.45 8.11
C ARG A 226 -8.67 19.50 6.68
N ILE A 227 -8.32 20.55 5.94
CA ILE A 227 -8.38 20.59 4.47
C ILE A 227 -6.95 20.63 3.96
N LYS A 228 -6.56 19.60 3.19
CA LYS A 228 -5.19 19.50 2.69
C LYS A 228 -4.93 20.47 1.55
N LEU A 229 -3.74 21.04 1.52
CA LEU A 229 -3.23 21.72 0.33
C LEU A 229 -2.91 20.65 -0.72
N ALA A 230 -3.62 20.70 -1.85
CA ALA A 230 -3.60 19.63 -2.84
C ALA A 230 -2.55 19.81 -3.96
N SER A 231 -1.80 20.91 -3.92
CA SER A 231 -0.76 21.22 -4.91
C SER A 231 0.56 21.59 -4.24
N VAL A 232 1.67 21.30 -4.92
CA VAL A 232 3.01 21.72 -4.48
C VAL A 232 3.10 23.24 -4.40
N ALA A 233 2.50 23.96 -5.35
CA ALA A 233 2.48 25.42 -5.36
C ALA A 233 1.81 25.99 -4.11
N ASP A 234 0.67 25.42 -3.69
CA ASP A 234 -0.03 25.85 -2.48
C ASP A 234 0.74 25.52 -1.20
N LEU A 235 1.34 24.33 -1.13
CA LEU A 235 2.21 23.95 -0.01
C LEU A 235 3.37 24.94 0.14
N LEU A 236 4.02 25.30 -0.97
CA LEU A 236 5.14 26.25 -0.95
C LEU A 236 4.68 27.68 -0.61
N ARG A 237 3.54 28.13 -1.12
CA ARG A 237 2.94 29.44 -0.80
C ARG A 237 2.60 29.59 0.68
N ILE A 238 2.22 28.50 1.36
CA ILE A 238 1.95 28.55 2.80
C ILE A 238 3.23 28.35 3.62
N GLY A 239 4.08 27.41 3.21
CA GLY A 239 5.30 27.05 3.94
C GLY A 239 6.40 28.11 3.91
N HIS A 240 6.47 28.92 2.85
CA HIS A 240 7.48 29.98 2.69
C HIS A 240 6.93 31.41 2.91
N GLY A 241 5.62 31.54 3.20
CA GLY A 241 4.91 32.83 3.17
C GLY A 241 4.71 33.39 1.77
#